data_AF-A0A976IBL1-F1
#
_entry.id   AF-A0A976IBL1-F1
#
_cell.length_a   1.000
_cell.length_b   1.000
_cell.length_c   1.000
_cell.angle_alpha   90.00
_cell.angle_beta   90.00
_cell.angle_gamma   90.00
#
_symmetry.space_group_name_H-M   'P 1'
#
loop_
_entity.id
_entity.type
_entity.pdbx_description
1 polymer ?
#
loop_
_entity_poly.entity_id
_entity_poly.type
_entity_poly.pdbx_seq_one_letter_code
_entity_poly.pdbx_strand_id
1 'polypeptide(L)'
;MDAKAPVSLDTFIKLAFCLEGRDKLSKLLQYGSRALAFYILASDPKSDLGQRLHALYKVMQQSRKAFRLGKSITYYQKIQTLSNTKNLTETQRSLQILQNLGMLGYFITDNVAFASTAKVLPLDAQKLARYGGILWFGANVAGFFNAVDSLNADVEKEKCVRDILTTEDDAARIKTLQMELETLQNGRLKKLLVVLKVTCDLVVSSNTGSVRLAERITGTKLHDGIIGSIGCVSAAVVLYNTWLNAAKTSERNVEPLTGVRMKELKL
;
A
#
# COMPACT_ATOMS: atom_id res chain seq x y z
N MET A 1 19.08 -15.57 -25.25
CA MET A 1 17.94 -14.87 -24.62
C MET A 1 18.34 -14.58 -23.19
N ASP A 2 19.04 -13.47 -22.97
CA ASP A 2 19.49 -13.08 -21.64
C ASP A 2 18.29 -12.58 -20.85
N ALA A 3 17.80 -13.40 -19.92
CA ALA A 3 16.87 -12.96 -18.90
C ALA A 3 17.56 -11.86 -18.09
N LYS A 4 17.33 -10.58 -18.44
CA LYS A 4 17.79 -9.45 -17.63
C LYS A 4 17.32 -9.72 -16.20
N ALA A 5 18.27 -9.83 -15.29
CA ALA A 5 17.99 -10.13 -13.90
C ALA A 5 16.86 -9.21 -13.39
N PRO A 6 15.92 -9.71 -12.58
CA PRO A 6 14.82 -8.92 -12.01
C PRO A 6 15.33 -7.74 -11.15
N VAL A 7 16.64 -7.68 -10.89
CA VAL A 7 17.38 -6.61 -10.24
C VAL A 7 18.20 -5.83 -11.30
N SER A 8 17.55 -5.05 -12.16
CA SER A 8 18.25 -4.13 -13.06
C SER A 8 18.37 -2.73 -12.46
N LEU A 9 19.51 -2.07 -12.68
CA LEU A 9 19.74 -0.69 -12.26
C LEU A 9 18.65 0.24 -12.79
N ASP A 10 18.18 0.02 -14.03
CA ASP A 10 17.09 0.78 -14.65
C ASP A 10 15.78 0.69 -13.85
N THR A 11 15.46 -0.51 -13.34
CA THR A 11 14.25 -0.72 -12.53
C THR A 11 14.37 0.01 -11.19
N PHE A 12 15.57 -0.03 -10.58
CA PHE A 12 15.85 0.74 -9.36
C PHE A 12 15.71 2.24 -9.61
N ILE A 13 16.26 2.77 -10.71
CA ILE A 13 16.13 4.18 -11.06
C ILE A 13 14.66 4.56 -11.22
N LYS A 14 13.86 3.79 -11.96
CA LYS A 14 12.42 4.07 -12.12
C LYS A 14 11.67 4.05 -10.79
N LEU A 15 11.99 3.10 -9.91
CA LEU A 15 11.43 3.06 -8.56
C LEU A 15 11.85 4.30 -7.74
N ALA A 16 13.15 4.59 -7.68
CA ALA A 16 13.71 5.63 -6.83
C ALA A 16 13.36 7.06 -7.29
N PHE A 17 12.99 7.24 -8.56
CA PHE A 17 12.63 8.54 -9.12
C PHE A 17 11.14 8.78 -9.28
N CYS A 18 10.28 7.77 -9.06
CA CYS A 18 8.84 8.01 -8.95
C CYS A 18 8.46 8.45 -7.53
N LEU A 19 7.47 9.35 -7.41
CA LEU A 19 7.04 9.90 -6.12
C LEU A 19 6.61 8.82 -5.12
N GLU A 20 5.91 7.78 -5.61
CA GLU A 20 5.47 6.67 -4.77
C GLU A 20 6.64 5.84 -4.25
N GLY A 21 7.63 5.55 -5.10
CA GLY A 21 8.82 4.81 -4.69
C GLY A 21 9.63 5.59 -3.66
N ARG A 22 9.81 6.91 -3.83
CA ARG A 22 10.45 7.77 -2.81
C ARG A 22 9.71 7.75 -1.47
N ASP A 23 8.38 7.93 -1.46
CA ASP A 23 7.58 7.83 -0.23
C ASP A 23 7.78 6.48 0.48
N LYS A 24 7.83 5.38 -0.27
CA LYS A 24 7.90 4.03 0.28
C LYS A 24 9.30 3.60 0.70
N LEU A 25 10.34 4.02 -0.03
CA LEU A 25 11.74 3.87 0.40
C LEU A 25 11.98 4.66 1.69
N SER A 26 11.52 5.91 1.76
CA SER A 26 11.58 6.69 3.00
C SER A 26 10.71 6.08 4.10
N LYS A 27 9.57 5.43 3.79
CA LYS A 27 8.77 4.68 4.78
C LYS A 27 9.59 3.54 5.38
N LEU A 28 10.27 2.77 4.54
CA LEU A 28 11.11 1.66 4.96
C LEU A 28 12.25 2.15 5.88
N LEU A 29 12.95 3.22 5.49
CA LEU A 29 13.99 3.84 6.32
C LEU A 29 13.45 4.40 7.64
N GLN A 30 12.30 5.08 7.61
CA GLN A 30 11.65 5.61 8.80
C GLN A 30 11.32 4.49 9.80
N TYR A 31 10.60 3.46 9.36
CA TYR A 31 10.13 2.42 10.27
C TYR A 31 11.27 1.48 10.69
N GLY A 32 12.27 1.28 9.82
CA GLY A 32 13.46 0.49 10.14
C GLY A 32 14.32 1.17 11.19
N SER A 33 14.61 2.47 11.02
CA SER A 33 15.32 3.26 12.02
C SER A 33 14.55 3.38 13.33
N ARG A 34 13.21 3.48 13.30
CA ARG A 34 12.38 3.45 14.51
C ARG A 34 12.50 2.14 15.28
N ALA A 35 12.45 1.00 14.59
CA ALA A 35 12.59 -0.31 15.22
C ALA A 35 13.97 -0.47 15.87
N LEU A 36 15.03 -0.19 15.11
CA LEU A 36 16.41 -0.32 15.56
C LEU A 36 16.72 0.65 16.72
N ALA A 37 16.26 1.91 16.62
CA ALA A 37 16.42 2.88 17.70
C ALA A 37 15.79 2.37 19.01
N PHE A 38 14.60 1.76 18.96
CA PHE A 38 13.95 1.21 20.13
C PHE A 38 14.78 0.09 20.78
N TYR A 39 15.21 -0.92 20.01
CA TYR A 39 15.95 -2.05 20.58
C TYR A 39 17.32 -1.65 21.14
N ILE A 40 18.00 -0.70 20.49
CA ILE A 40 19.29 -0.20 20.95
C ILE A 40 19.11 0.65 22.22
N LEU A 41 18.19 1.61 22.21
CA LEU A 41 17.97 2.50 23.37
C LEU A 41 17.34 1.80 24.57
N ALA A 42 16.60 0.71 24.35
CA ALA A 42 16.12 -0.15 25.44
C ALA A 42 17.27 -0.86 26.17
N SER A 43 18.34 -1.20 25.44
CA SER A 43 19.54 -1.85 26.01
C SER A 43 20.52 -0.83 26.59
N ASP A 44 20.72 0.29 25.89
CA ASP A 44 21.59 1.40 26.30
C ASP A 44 20.94 2.76 25.97
N PRO A 45 20.29 3.41 26.95
CA PRO A 45 19.64 4.71 26.76
C PRO A 45 20.59 5.84 26.33
N LYS A 46 21.90 5.70 26.57
CA LYS A 46 22.92 6.72 26.23
C LYS A 46 23.62 6.43 24.90
N SER A 47 23.23 5.38 24.19
CA SER A 47 23.82 5.00 22.91
C SER A 47 23.70 6.12 21.86
N ASP A 48 24.84 6.59 21.35
CA ASP A 48 24.91 7.55 20.23
C ASP A 48 24.17 7.02 19.00
N LEU A 49 24.41 5.75 18.65
CA LEU A 49 23.76 5.11 17.50
C LEU A 49 22.23 5.08 17.65
N GLY A 50 21.74 4.73 18.84
CA GLY A 50 20.30 4.73 19.14
C GLY A 50 19.67 6.11 18.97
N GLN A 51 20.34 7.16 19.46
CA GLN A 51 19.87 8.55 19.32
C GLN A 51 19.91 9.03 17.85
N ARG A 52 20.94 8.67 17.09
CA ARG A 52 21.05 9.02 15.66
C ARG A 52 20.00 8.31 14.81
N LEU A 53 19.70 7.05 15.09
CA LEU A 53 18.58 6.33 14.46
C LEU A 53 17.22 6.93 14.85
N HIS A 54 17.07 7.38 16.11
CA HIS A 54 15.89 8.10 16.55
C HIS A 54 15.70 9.41 15.75
N ALA A 55 16.77 10.18 15.58
CA ALA A 55 16.75 11.40 14.76
C ALA A 55 16.43 11.10 13.28
N LEU A 56 17.03 10.05 12.71
CA LEU A 56 16.80 9.63 11.33
C LEU A 56 15.31 9.29 11.09
N TYR A 57 14.68 8.54 11.99
CA TYR A 57 13.25 8.23 11.81
C TYR A 57 12.41 9.51 11.86
N LYS A 58 12.71 10.45 12.76
CA LYS A 58 11.95 11.71 12.89
C LYS A 58 12.02 12.53 11.62
N VAL A 59 13.22 12.66 11.04
CA VAL A 59 13.43 13.37 9.77
C VAL A 59 12.67 12.67 8.64
N MET A 60 12.84 11.35 8.49
CA MET A 60 12.16 10.59 7.44
C MET A 60 10.63 10.67 7.58
N GLN A 61 10.10 10.67 8.80
CA GLN A 61 8.67 10.85 9.06
C GLN A 61 8.13 12.17 8.50
N GLN A 62 8.88 13.26 8.65
CA GLN A 62 8.47 14.57 8.12
C GLN A 62 8.70 14.67 6.62
N SER A 63 9.87 14.26 6.11
CA SER A 63 10.20 14.32 4.67
C SER A 63 9.18 13.59 3.80
N ARG A 64 8.65 12.46 4.29
CA ARG A 64 7.61 11.69 3.57
C ARG A 64 6.32 12.46 3.33
N LYS A 65 5.97 13.44 4.17
CA LYS A 65 4.76 14.25 3.96
C LYS A 65 4.85 15.04 2.66
N ALA A 66 6.03 15.56 2.32
CA ALA A 66 6.26 16.26 1.05
C ALA A 66 5.98 15.36 -0.16
N PHE A 67 6.39 14.08 -0.12
CA PHE A 67 6.11 13.12 -1.19
C PHE A 67 4.63 12.71 -1.30
N ARG A 68 3.78 13.09 -0.34
CA ARG A 68 2.35 12.76 -0.30
C ARG A 68 1.46 13.98 -0.60
N LEU A 69 2.06 15.13 -0.92
CA LEU A 69 1.33 16.28 -1.46
C LEU A 69 0.58 15.87 -2.74
N GLY A 70 -0.66 16.33 -2.87
CA GLY A 70 -1.54 15.99 -4.00
C GLY A 70 -2.15 14.58 -3.95
N LYS A 71 -1.73 13.71 -3.02
CA LYS A 71 -2.24 12.33 -2.95
C LYS A 71 -3.74 12.26 -2.67
N SER A 72 -4.31 13.26 -1.99
CA SER A 72 -5.75 13.41 -1.79
C SER A 72 -6.54 13.37 -3.11
N ILE A 73 -6.03 14.02 -4.17
CA ILE A 73 -6.68 14.06 -5.50
C ILE A 73 -6.86 12.64 -6.06
N THR A 74 -5.86 11.78 -5.87
CA THR A 74 -5.94 10.37 -6.33
C THR A 74 -7.05 9.59 -5.63
N TYR A 75 -7.32 9.88 -4.35
CA TYR A 75 -8.42 9.24 -3.60
C TYR A 75 -9.78 9.82 -3.97
N TYR A 76 -9.85 11.12 -4.25
CA TYR A 76 -11.06 11.74 -4.78
C TYR A 76 -11.47 11.11 -6.13
N GLN A 77 -10.52 10.96 -7.05
CA GLN A 77 -10.76 10.29 -8.33
C GLN A 77 -11.24 8.85 -8.14
N LYS A 78 -10.63 8.08 -7.22
CA LYS A 78 -11.07 6.71 -6.90
C LYS A 78 -12.52 6.67 -6.43
N ILE A 79 -12.94 7.59 -5.57
CA ILE A 79 -14.32 7.67 -5.09
C ILE A 79 -15.27 7.92 -6.26
N GLN A 80 -14.94 8.85 -7.17
CA GLN A 80 -15.75 9.12 -8.36
C GLN A 80 -15.87 7.90 -9.28
N THR A 81 -14.78 7.15 -9.49
CA THR A 81 -14.80 5.94 -10.33
C THR A 81 -15.61 4.80 -9.71
N LEU A 82 -15.63 4.68 -8.38
CA LEU A 82 -16.38 3.62 -7.69
C LEU A 82 -17.89 3.73 -7.91
N SER A 83 -18.43 4.95 -8.01
CA SER A 83 -19.84 5.18 -8.32
C SER A 83 -20.28 4.59 -9.67
N ASN A 84 -19.35 4.48 -10.62
CA ASN A 84 -19.62 3.98 -11.97
C ASN A 84 -19.28 2.49 -12.16
N THR A 85 -18.73 1.82 -11.14
CA THR A 85 -18.26 0.43 -11.26
C THR A 85 -19.40 -0.57 -11.02
N LYS A 86 -19.82 -1.29 -12.07
CA LYS A 86 -20.95 -2.25 -12.01
C LYS A 86 -20.61 -3.60 -11.37
N ASN A 87 -19.34 -3.99 -11.32
CA ASN A 87 -18.91 -5.34 -10.91
C ASN A 87 -18.60 -5.46 -9.41
N LEU A 88 -19.12 -4.57 -8.58
CA LEU A 88 -18.90 -4.58 -7.13
C LEU A 88 -20.21 -4.87 -6.41
N THR A 89 -20.16 -5.76 -5.43
CA THR A 89 -21.26 -5.91 -4.47
C THR A 89 -21.46 -4.60 -3.70
N GLU A 90 -22.68 -4.35 -3.20
CA GLU A 90 -23.00 -3.12 -2.45
C GLU A 90 -22.12 -2.96 -1.21
N THR A 91 -21.84 -4.05 -0.51
CA THR A 91 -20.94 -4.09 0.65
C THR A 91 -19.51 -3.71 0.25
N GLN A 92 -18.95 -4.33 -0.79
CA GLN A 92 -17.61 -3.99 -1.27
C GLN A 92 -17.52 -2.54 -1.74
N ARG A 93 -18.55 -2.03 -2.42
CA ARG A 93 -18.60 -0.63 -2.84
C ARG A 93 -18.58 0.30 -1.63
N SER A 94 -19.39 0.02 -0.62
CA SER A 94 -19.47 0.82 0.61
C SER A 94 -18.15 0.82 1.38
N LEU A 95 -17.52 -0.35 1.53
CA LEU A 95 -16.21 -0.48 2.17
C LEU A 95 -15.12 0.28 1.39
N GLN A 96 -15.11 0.20 0.06
CA GLN A 96 -14.15 0.93 -0.76
C GLN A 96 -14.38 2.45 -0.71
N ILE A 97 -15.63 2.91 -0.71
CA ILE A 97 -15.93 4.34 -0.54
C ILE A 97 -15.44 4.82 0.83
N LEU A 98 -15.77 4.09 1.90
CA LEU A 98 -15.34 4.43 3.26
C LEU A 98 -13.82 4.45 3.40
N GLN A 99 -13.14 3.44 2.83
CA GLN A 99 -11.68 3.38 2.79
C GLN A 99 -11.09 4.60 2.08
N ASN A 100 -11.56 4.91 0.86
CA ASN A 100 -10.99 6.00 0.06
C ASN A 100 -11.33 7.37 0.66
N LEU A 101 -12.50 7.54 1.27
CA LEU A 101 -12.90 8.77 1.96
C LEU A 101 -12.03 9.01 3.21
N GLY A 102 -11.79 7.99 4.02
CA GLY A 102 -10.88 8.08 5.16
C GLY A 102 -9.44 8.39 4.73
N MET A 103 -8.95 7.76 3.65
CA MET A 103 -7.63 8.08 3.09
C MET A 103 -7.56 9.50 2.52
N LEU A 104 -8.62 9.98 1.87
CA LEU A 104 -8.73 11.35 1.37
C LEU A 104 -8.57 12.35 2.52
N GLY A 105 -9.39 12.19 3.57
CA GLY A 105 -9.35 13.05 4.74
C GLY A 105 -8.01 12.97 5.50
N TYR A 106 -7.42 11.77 5.58
CA TYR A 106 -6.07 11.60 6.13
C TYR A 106 -5.03 12.42 5.35
N PHE A 107 -5.01 12.33 4.02
CA PHE A 107 -4.02 13.08 3.23
C PHE A 107 -4.25 14.59 3.26
N ILE A 108 -5.50 15.05 3.34
CA ILE A 108 -5.79 16.47 3.54
C ILE A 108 -5.20 16.93 4.88
N THR A 109 -5.56 16.26 5.98
CA THR A 109 -5.08 16.63 7.32
C THR A 109 -3.56 16.49 7.47
N ASP A 110 -2.93 15.51 6.82
CA ASP A 110 -1.47 15.34 6.79
C ASP A 110 -0.77 16.51 6.07
N ASN A 111 -1.30 16.95 4.93
CA ASN A 111 -0.76 18.07 4.17
C ASN A 111 -0.95 19.41 4.90
N VAL A 112 -2.10 19.63 5.53
CA VAL A 112 -2.34 20.82 6.36
C VAL A 112 -1.43 20.81 7.60
N ALA A 113 -1.24 19.65 8.24
CA ALA A 113 -0.30 19.51 9.36
C ALA A 113 1.15 19.77 8.95
N PHE A 114 1.54 19.34 7.73
CA PHE A 114 2.85 19.64 7.16
C PHE A 114 3.05 21.15 6.95
N ALA A 115 2.09 21.83 6.30
CA ALA A 115 2.13 23.28 6.11
C ALA A 115 2.14 24.05 7.44
N SER A 116 1.40 23.57 8.44
CA SER A 116 1.38 24.15 9.79
C SER A 116 2.72 23.98 10.51
N THR A 117 3.37 22.81 10.35
CA THR A 117 4.72 22.58 10.89
C THR A 117 5.76 23.50 10.23
N ALA A 118 5.57 23.81 8.95
CA ALA A 118 6.38 24.77 8.21
C ALA A 118 6.03 26.25 8.53
N LYS A 119 5.11 26.51 9.46
CA LYS A 119 4.61 27.85 9.84
C LYS A 119 3.94 28.63 8.71
N VAL A 120 3.50 27.94 7.66
CA VAL A 120 2.74 28.54 6.55
C VAL A 120 1.28 28.78 6.95
N LEU A 121 0.72 27.89 7.78
CA LEU A 121 -0.64 28.00 8.31
C LEU A 121 -0.60 28.10 9.85
N PRO A 122 -1.37 29.01 10.46
CA PRO A 122 -1.42 29.18 11.91
C PRO A 122 -2.38 28.16 12.57
N LEU A 123 -2.29 26.89 12.17
CA LEU A 123 -3.13 25.82 12.70
C LEU A 123 -2.32 24.88 13.60
N ASP A 124 -2.99 24.19 14.51
CA ASP A 124 -2.35 23.20 15.37
C ASP A 124 -2.04 21.90 14.60
N ALA A 125 -0.77 21.76 14.22
CA ALA A 125 -0.26 20.58 13.52
C ALA A 125 -0.46 19.27 14.30
N GLN A 126 -0.42 19.32 15.64
CA GLN A 126 -0.60 18.14 16.49
C GLN A 126 -2.08 17.71 16.51
N LYS A 127 -2.99 18.67 16.61
CA LYS A 127 -4.45 18.41 16.52
C LYS A 127 -4.83 17.86 15.15
N LEU A 128 -4.28 18.41 14.07
CA LEU A 128 -4.48 17.90 12.71
C LEU A 128 -3.95 16.47 12.55
N ALA A 129 -2.74 16.19 13.05
CA ALA A 129 -2.19 14.84 13.04
C ALA A 129 -3.04 13.85 13.84
N ARG A 130 -3.68 14.30 14.93
CA ARG A 130 -4.62 13.49 15.72
C ARG A 130 -5.88 13.13 14.93
N TYR A 131 -6.52 14.09 14.26
CA TYR A 131 -7.69 13.79 13.42
C TYR A 131 -7.32 12.91 12.23
N GLY A 132 -6.19 13.21 11.58
CA GLY A 132 -5.67 12.37 10.49
C GLY A 132 -5.44 10.92 10.93
N GLY A 133 -4.94 10.70 12.16
CA GLY A 133 -4.78 9.36 12.72
C GLY A 133 -6.08 8.54 12.81
N ILE A 134 -7.19 9.18 13.20
CA ILE A 134 -8.52 8.54 13.27
C ILE A 134 -9.01 8.18 11.87
N LEU A 135 -8.91 9.11 10.92
CA LEU A 135 -9.32 8.91 9.53
C LEU A 135 -8.51 7.79 8.86
N TRP A 136 -7.19 7.76 9.10
CA TRP A 136 -6.32 6.70 8.59
C TRP A 136 -6.66 5.33 9.19
N PHE A 137 -6.92 5.26 10.49
CA PHE A 137 -7.34 4.03 11.14
C PHE A 137 -8.68 3.52 10.59
N GLY A 138 -9.70 4.38 10.51
CA GLY A 138 -11.00 4.01 9.93
C GLY A 138 -10.89 3.53 8.49
N ALA A 139 -10.02 4.17 7.69
CA ALA A 139 -9.73 3.72 6.34
C ALA A 139 -9.09 2.32 6.28
N ASN A 140 -8.15 2.01 7.18
CA ASN A 140 -7.51 0.69 7.24
C ASN A 140 -8.47 -0.40 7.73
N VAL A 141 -9.43 -0.08 8.61
CA VAL A 141 -10.48 -1.02 9.03
C VAL A 141 -11.34 -1.41 7.81
N ALA A 142 -11.88 -0.42 7.09
CA ALA A 142 -12.67 -0.67 5.89
C ALA A 142 -11.86 -1.41 4.80
N GLY A 143 -10.60 -1.01 4.62
CA GLY A 143 -9.68 -1.65 3.68
C GLY A 143 -9.32 -3.08 4.03
N PHE A 144 -9.23 -3.42 5.32
CA PHE A 144 -8.97 -4.78 5.79
C PHE A 144 -10.12 -5.71 5.42
N PHE A 145 -11.35 -5.34 5.78
CA PHE A 145 -12.54 -6.13 5.43
C PHE A 145 -12.67 -6.30 3.91
N ASN A 146 -12.53 -5.22 3.14
CA ASN A 146 -12.59 -5.32 1.68
C ASN A 146 -11.48 -6.22 1.08
N ALA A 147 -10.28 -6.23 1.65
CA ALA A 147 -9.19 -7.08 1.19
C ALA A 147 -9.45 -8.57 1.51
N VAL A 148 -9.96 -8.87 2.71
CA VAL A 148 -10.34 -10.23 3.12
C VAL A 148 -11.50 -10.73 2.27
N ASP A 149 -12.56 -9.94 2.11
CA ASP A 149 -13.72 -10.29 1.28
C ASP A 149 -13.30 -10.55 -0.18
N SER A 150 -12.40 -9.72 -0.72
CA SER A 150 -11.90 -9.91 -2.09
C SER A 150 -11.03 -11.15 -2.25
N LEU A 151 -10.28 -11.54 -1.23
CA LEU A 151 -9.50 -12.79 -1.25
C LEU A 151 -10.43 -14.01 -1.12
N ASN A 152 -11.38 -13.97 -0.19
CA ASN A 152 -12.33 -15.04 0.03
C ASN A 152 -13.19 -15.29 -1.22
N ALA A 153 -13.66 -14.23 -1.89
CA ALA A 153 -14.41 -14.35 -3.13
C ALA A 153 -13.62 -15.08 -4.23
N ASP A 154 -12.31 -14.83 -4.36
CA ASP A 154 -11.48 -15.55 -5.33
C ASP A 154 -11.23 -17.00 -4.93
N VAL A 155 -11.04 -17.28 -3.64
CA VAL A 155 -10.87 -18.64 -3.14
C VAL A 155 -12.12 -19.47 -3.37
N GLU A 156 -13.31 -18.92 -3.08
CA GLU A 156 -14.58 -19.59 -3.34
C GLU A 156 -14.83 -19.77 -4.84
N LYS A 157 -14.50 -18.75 -5.66
CA LYS A 157 -14.59 -18.86 -7.12
C LYS A 157 -13.64 -19.93 -7.67
N GLU A 158 -12.42 -20.04 -7.13
CA GLU A 158 -11.46 -21.06 -7.51
C GLU A 158 -11.98 -22.47 -7.21
N LYS A 159 -12.58 -22.69 -6.04
CA LYS A 159 -13.21 -23.98 -5.69
C LYS A 159 -14.34 -24.32 -6.67
N CYS A 160 -15.25 -23.38 -6.92
CA CYS A 160 -16.36 -23.56 -7.84
C CYS A 160 -15.89 -23.90 -9.27
N VAL A 161 -14.91 -23.16 -9.80
CA VAL A 161 -14.33 -23.44 -11.13
C VAL A 161 -13.68 -24.82 -11.17
N ARG A 162 -12.97 -25.22 -10.12
CA ARG A 162 -12.37 -26.56 -10.02
C ARG A 162 -13.42 -27.66 -9.99
N ASP A 163 -14.50 -27.49 -9.22
CA ASP A 163 -15.57 -28.47 -9.12
C ASP A 163 -16.27 -28.64 -10.47
N ILE A 164 -16.60 -27.54 -11.16
CA ILE A 164 -17.19 -27.59 -12.52
C ILE A 164 -16.26 -28.31 -13.48
N LEU A 165 -14.95 -28.05 -13.42
CA LEU A 165 -13.95 -28.68 -14.29
C LEU A 165 -13.91 -30.21 -14.16
N THR A 166 -14.31 -30.78 -13.00
CA THR A 166 -14.34 -32.24 -12.80
C THR A 166 -15.51 -32.92 -13.48
N THR A 167 -16.58 -32.17 -13.76
CA THR A 167 -17.85 -32.69 -14.31
C THR A 167 -18.13 -32.20 -15.74
N GLU A 168 -17.31 -31.30 -16.25
CA GLU A 168 -17.49 -30.69 -17.57
C GLU A 168 -16.83 -31.55 -18.65
N ASP A 169 -17.58 -31.84 -19.71
CA ASP A 169 -17.11 -32.66 -20.84
C ASP A 169 -16.85 -31.83 -22.10
N ASP A 170 -17.38 -30.60 -22.18
CA ASP A 170 -17.15 -29.72 -23.33
C ASP A 170 -15.70 -29.19 -23.34
N ALA A 171 -14.91 -29.66 -24.30
CA ALA A 171 -13.51 -29.28 -24.49
C ALA A 171 -13.28 -27.76 -24.62
N ALA A 172 -14.23 -27.03 -25.23
CA ALA A 172 -14.10 -25.57 -25.36
C ALA A 172 -14.26 -24.89 -23.99
N ARG A 173 -15.26 -25.32 -23.22
CA ARG A 173 -15.55 -24.79 -21.88
C ARG A 173 -14.49 -25.18 -20.86
N ILE A 174 -13.97 -26.41 -20.91
CA ILE A 174 -12.82 -26.86 -20.11
C ILE A 174 -11.63 -25.93 -20.31
N LYS A 175 -11.29 -25.59 -21.56
CA LYS A 175 -10.17 -24.70 -21.86
C LYS A 175 -10.39 -23.30 -21.27
N THR A 176 -11.60 -22.76 -21.38
CA THR A 176 -11.94 -21.46 -20.79
C THR A 176 -11.84 -21.48 -19.26
N LEU A 177 -12.37 -22.51 -18.61
CA LEU A 177 -12.31 -22.67 -17.15
C LEU A 177 -10.88 -22.86 -16.65
N GLN A 178 -10.03 -23.58 -17.39
CA GLN A 178 -8.60 -23.72 -17.08
C GLN A 178 -7.87 -22.38 -17.13
N MET A 179 -8.13 -21.56 -18.17
CA MET A 179 -7.54 -20.21 -18.27
C MET A 179 -8.02 -19.31 -17.13
N GLU A 180 -9.29 -19.41 -16.73
CA GLU A 180 -9.85 -18.67 -15.60
C GLU A 180 -9.20 -19.12 -14.26
N LEU A 181 -9.06 -20.42 -14.06
CA LEU A 181 -8.40 -21.01 -12.89
C LEU A 181 -6.94 -20.55 -12.77
N GLU A 182 -6.19 -20.59 -13.87
CA GLU A 182 -4.81 -20.12 -13.92
C GLU A 182 -4.72 -18.62 -13.59
N THR A 183 -5.66 -17.82 -14.10
CA THR A 183 -5.73 -16.38 -13.81
C THR A 183 -5.97 -16.11 -12.32
N LEU A 184 -6.89 -16.85 -11.68
CA LEU A 184 -7.16 -16.74 -10.24
C LEU A 184 -5.94 -17.14 -9.41
N GLN A 185 -5.28 -18.25 -9.76
CA GLN A 185 -4.10 -18.74 -9.06
C GLN A 185 -2.92 -17.77 -9.16
N ASN A 186 -2.66 -17.24 -10.36
CA ASN A 186 -1.64 -16.23 -10.59
C ASN A 186 -1.95 -14.91 -9.85
N GLY A 187 -3.22 -14.59 -9.62
CA GLY A 187 -3.67 -13.42 -8.85
C GLY A 187 -3.56 -13.56 -7.33
N ARG A 188 -3.49 -14.79 -6.80
CA ARG A 188 -3.60 -15.07 -5.36
C ARG A 188 -2.53 -14.40 -4.51
N LEU A 189 -1.26 -14.49 -4.92
CA LEU A 189 -0.16 -13.86 -4.18
C LEU A 189 -0.35 -12.35 -4.06
N LYS A 190 -0.82 -11.70 -5.12
CA LYS A 190 -1.10 -10.25 -5.11
C LYS A 190 -2.16 -9.90 -4.08
N LYS A 191 -3.25 -10.67 -3.98
CA LYS A 191 -4.30 -10.44 -2.98
C LYS A 191 -3.83 -10.72 -1.55
N LEU A 192 -3.06 -11.78 -1.34
CA LEU A 192 -2.42 -12.07 -0.04
C LEU A 192 -1.51 -10.93 0.41
N LEU A 193 -0.71 -10.36 -0.51
CA LEU A 193 0.12 -9.20 -0.22
C LEU A 193 -0.71 -7.97 0.14
N VAL A 194 -1.86 -7.75 -0.50
CA VAL A 194 -2.78 -6.65 -0.12
C VAL A 194 -3.31 -6.85 1.29
N VAL A 195 -3.74 -8.08 1.65
CA VAL A 195 -4.18 -8.43 3.01
C VAL A 195 -3.05 -8.21 4.02
N LEU A 196 -1.86 -8.74 3.77
CA LEU A 196 -0.69 -8.56 4.64
C LEU A 196 -0.40 -7.06 4.88
N LYS A 197 -0.32 -6.28 3.80
CA LYS A 197 -0.05 -4.84 3.87
C LYS A 197 -1.09 -4.12 4.71
N VAL A 198 -2.38 -4.36 4.47
CA VAL A 198 -3.45 -3.63 5.18
C VAL A 198 -3.55 -4.05 6.64
N THR A 199 -3.28 -5.31 6.98
CA THR A 199 -3.14 -5.77 8.37
C THR A 199 -1.99 -5.05 9.07
N CYS A 200 -0.83 -4.96 8.44
CA CYS A 200 0.30 -4.20 9.00
C CYS A 200 -0.06 -2.72 9.21
N ASP A 201 -0.70 -2.08 8.22
CA ASP A 201 -1.15 -0.68 8.36
C ASP A 201 -2.23 -0.52 9.44
N LEU A 202 -3.10 -1.51 9.65
CA LEU A 202 -4.11 -1.51 10.71
C LEU A 202 -3.44 -1.51 12.10
N VAL A 203 -2.45 -2.38 12.32
CA VAL A 203 -1.69 -2.40 13.57
C VAL A 203 -0.93 -1.09 13.81
N VAL A 204 -0.33 -0.52 12.77
CA VAL A 204 0.40 0.75 12.89
C VAL A 204 -0.55 1.92 13.16
N SER A 205 -1.69 1.97 12.47
CA SER A 205 -2.68 3.05 12.61
C SER A 205 -3.47 2.99 13.92
N SER A 206 -3.68 1.79 14.47
CA SER A 206 -4.32 1.60 15.78
C SER A 206 -3.49 2.17 16.93
N ASN A 207 -2.16 2.26 16.75
CA ASN A 207 -1.24 2.87 17.72
C ASN A 207 -1.03 4.39 17.50
N THR A 208 -1.80 5.03 16.61
CA THR A 208 -1.75 6.50 16.45
C THR A 208 -2.26 7.19 17.72
N GLY A 209 -1.76 8.41 17.97
CA GLY A 209 -1.96 9.11 19.25
C GLY A 209 -3.41 9.34 19.67
N SER A 210 -4.37 9.32 18.74
CA SER A 210 -5.81 9.47 19.03
C SER A 210 -6.54 8.14 19.20
N VAL A 211 -6.04 7.08 18.58
CA VAL A 211 -6.69 5.77 18.59
C VAL A 211 -6.19 4.96 19.78
N ARG A 212 -4.86 4.79 19.89
CA ARG A 212 -4.18 4.12 21.01
C ARG A 212 -4.91 2.83 21.46
N LEU A 213 -5.27 1.99 20.50
CA LEU A 213 -6.17 0.86 20.75
C LEU A 213 -5.58 -0.13 21.76
N ALA A 214 -4.30 -0.49 21.61
CA ALA A 214 -3.61 -1.36 22.56
C ALA A 214 -3.59 -0.76 23.97
N GLU A 215 -3.24 0.53 24.11
CA GLU A 215 -3.23 1.21 25.41
C GLU A 215 -4.62 1.20 26.08
N ARG A 216 -5.69 1.29 25.29
CA ARG A 216 -7.07 1.22 25.81
C ARG A 216 -7.49 -0.19 26.25
N ILE A 217 -6.94 -1.23 25.65
CA ILE A 217 -7.29 -2.63 25.93
C ILE A 217 -6.38 -3.22 27.00
N THR A 218 -5.07 -2.99 26.90
CA THR A 218 -4.03 -3.63 27.73
C THR A 218 -3.37 -2.68 28.72
N GLY A 219 -3.76 -1.39 28.73
CA GLY A 219 -3.15 -0.36 29.58
C GLY A 219 -1.77 0.14 29.12
N THR A 220 -1.19 -0.48 28.10
CA THR A 220 0.16 -0.18 27.61
C THR A 220 0.20 0.05 26.11
N LYS A 221 1.03 1.00 25.67
CA LYS A 221 1.23 1.26 24.24
C LYS A 221 2.02 0.13 23.60
N LEU A 222 1.70 -0.18 22.34
CA LEU A 222 2.61 -0.97 21.52
C LEU A 222 3.91 -0.21 21.37
N HIS A 223 5.00 -0.85 21.76
CA HIS A 223 6.32 -0.24 21.74
C HIS A 223 6.83 -0.04 20.31
N ASP A 224 7.77 0.90 20.18
CA ASP A 224 8.26 1.38 18.89
C ASP A 224 9.00 0.30 18.07
N GLY A 225 9.56 -0.71 18.75
CA GLY A 225 10.13 -1.91 18.12
C GLY A 225 9.12 -2.67 17.26
N ILE A 226 7.95 -3.03 17.81
CA ILE A 226 6.88 -3.72 17.07
C ILE A 226 6.36 -2.84 15.93
N ILE A 227 6.03 -1.58 16.23
CA ILE A 227 5.46 -0.66 15.25
C ILE A 227 6.43 -0.38 14.10
N GLY A 228 7.72 -0.25 14.43
CA GLY A 228 8.83 -0.16 13.49
C GLY A 228 8.86 -1.38 12.56
N SER A 229 8.98 -2.58 13.11
CA SER A 229 9.07 -3.81 12.32
C SER A 229 7.85 -4.03 11.41
N ILE A 230 6.63 -3.85 11.93
CA ILE A 230 5.39 -4.00 11.15
C ILE A 230 5.30 -2.94 10.05
N GLY A 231 5.70 -1.70 10.34
CA GLY A 231 5.75 -0.64 9.35
C GLY A 231 6.73 -0.92 8.21
N CYS A 232 7.85 -1.59 8.49
CA CYS A 232 8.79 -2.07 7.47
C CYS A 232 8.16 -3.11 6.55
N VAL A 233 7.49 -4.12 7.11
CA VAL A 233 6.81 -5.16 6.31
C VAL A 233 5.79 -4.52 5.36
N SER A 234 4.95 -3.61 5.88
CA SER A 234 4.01 -2.86 5.03
C SER A 234 4.71 -2.07 3.91
N ALA A 235 5.83 -1.40 4.21
CA ALA A 235 6.58 -0.66 3.20
C ALA A 235 7.20 -1.58 2.14
N ALA A 236 7.79 -2.70 2.56
CA ALA A 236 8.42 -3.69 1.69
C ALA A 236 7.41 -4.31 0.71
N VAL A 237 6.19 -4.64 1.18
CA VAL A 237 5.14 -5.17 0.31
C VAL A 237 4.75 -4.17 -0.79
N VAL A 238 4.65 -2.88 -0.46
CA VAL A 238 4.36 -1.86 -1.49
C VAL A 238 5.54 -1.71 -2.44
N LEU A 239 6.78 -1.64 -1.93
CA LEU A 239 7.98 -1.55 -2.77
C LEU A 239 8.10 -2.72 -3.73
N TYR A 240 7.80 -3.95 -3.28
CA TYR A 240 7.76 -5.13 -4.15
C TYR A 240 6.78 -4.95 -5.31
N ASN A 241 5.55 -4.49 -5.03
CA ASN A 241 4.55 -4.25 -6.07
C ASN A 241 4.96 -3.11 -7.03
N THR A 242 5.51 -2.01 -6.50
CA THR A 242 6.00 -0.90 -7.32
C THR A 242 7.20 -1.32 -8.18
N TRP A 243 8.08 -2.16 -7.65
CA TRP A 243 9.22 -2.74 -8.36
C TRP A 243 8.76 -3.58 -9.55
N LEU A 244 7.82 -4.51 -9.34
CA LEU A 244 7.27 -5.34 -10.42
C LEU A 244 6.64 -4.49 -11.54
N ASN A 245 5.93 -3.41 -11.17
CA ASN A 245 5.35 -2.50 -12.16
C ASN A 245 6.42 -1.69 -12.92
N ALA A 246 7.49 -1.28 -12.24
CA ALA A 246 8.61 -0.61 -12.86
C ALA A 246 9.36 -1.52 -13.84
N ALA A 247 9.60 -2.78 -13.47
CA ALA A 247 10.25 -3.80 -14.30
C ALA A 247 9.51 -4.02 -15.63
N LYS A 248 8.18 -4.24 -15.56
CA LYS A 248 7.31 -4.39 -16.75
C LYS A 248 7.35 -3.19 -17.69
N THR A 249 7.56 -2.00 -17.14
CA THR A 249 7.68 -0.77 -17.94
C THR A 249 9.08 -0.62 -18.54
N SER A 250 10.11 -1.21 -17.93
CA SER A 250 11.44 -1.31 -18.52
C SER A 250 11.50 -2.30 -19.67
N GLU A 251 10.86 -3.45 -19.53
CA GLU A 251 10.80 -4.46 -20.60
C GLU A 251 10.09 -3.93 -21.85
N ARG A 252 8.93 -3.26 -21.70
CA ARG A 252 8.20 -2.64 -22.83
C ARG A 252 8.99 -1.57 -23.59
N ASN A 253 9.94 -0.90 -22.95
CA ASN A 253 10.76 0.12 -23.60
C ASN A 253 11.99 -0.46 -24.30
N VAL A 254 12.26 -1.78 -24.15
CA VAL A 254 13.40 -2.49 -24.75
C VAL A 254 12.96 -3.34 -25.94
N GLU A 255 11.66 -3.59 -26.15
CA GLU A 255 11.17 -4.13 -27.43
C GLU A 255 11.46 -3.14 -28.57
N PRO A 256 12.24 -3.53 -29.60
CA PRO A 256 12.53 -2.65 -30.71
C PRO A 256 11.26 -2.36 -31.52
N LEU A 257 11.25 -1.18 -32.14
CA LEU A 257 10.30 -0.70 -33.16
C LEU A 257 10.28 -1.58 -34.45
N THR A 258 10.40 -2.90 -34.33
CA THR A 258 10.25 -3.87 -35.41
C THR A 258 8.89 -4.54 -35.26
N GLY A 259 7.83 -3.76 -35.49
CA GLY A 259 6.45 -4.20 -35.33
C GLY A 259 5.51 -3.20 -35.99
N VAL A 260 5.52 -3.22 -37.32
CA VAL A 260 4.67 -2.48 -38.27
C VAL A 260 3.35 -2.02 -37.66
N ARG A 261 3.23 -0.72 -37.39
CA ARG A 261 1.95 -0.05 -37.17
C ARG A 261 1.48 0.56 -38.50
N MET A 262 1.23 -0.28 -39.50
CA MET A 262 0.37 0.06 -40.64
C MET A 262 -0.96 -0.65 -40.46
N LYS A 263 -1.95 0.06 -39.92
CA LYS A 263 -3.37 -0.23 -40.16
C LYS A 263 -4.01 1.03 -40.73
N GLU A 264 -4.19 0.96 -42.04
CA GLU A 264 -5.23 1.54 -42.88
C GLU A 264 -5.80 2.92 -42.50
N LEU A 265 -5.33 3.94 -43.21
CA LEU A 265 -6.21 4.99 -43.72
C LEU A 265 -6.87 4.45 -45.00
N LYS A 266 -8.14 4.05 -44.89
CA LYS A 266 -9.06 4.01 -46.03
C LYS A 266 -10.08 5.12 -45.83
N LEU A 267 -9.95 6.17 -46.65
CA LEU A 267 -11.05 6.96 -47.17
C LEU A 267 -11.45 6.32 -48.51
#